data_AF-A0A6A7LWP2-F1
#
_entry.id   AF-A0A6A7LWP2-F1
#
_cell.length_a   1.000
_cell.length_b   1.000
_cell.length_c   1.000
_cell.angle_alpha   90.00
_cell.angle_beta   90.00
_cell.angle_gamma   90.00
#
_symmetry.space_group_name_H-M   'P 1'
#
loop_
_entity.id
_entity.type
_entity.pdbx_description
1 polymer ?
#
loop_
_entity_poly.entity_id
_entity_poly.type
_entity_poly.pdbx_seq_one_letter_code
_entity_poly.pdbx_strand_id
1 'polypeptide(L)' 'RGAGLGLCISRGIVEAHGGRVWAESNPGRGSTFMVTLPIVPVEAAVVSPSQISNGRPTDP' A
#
# COMPACT_ATOMS: atom_id res chain seq x y z
N ARG A 1 -8.62 -1.31 -31.02
CA ARG A 1 -9.43 -0.32 -30.26
C ARG A 1 -9.55 -0.85 -28.83
N GLY A 2 -8.93 -0.20 -27.85
CA GLY A 2 -9.12 -0.55 -26.44
C GLY A 2 -10.34 0.16 -25.87
N ALA A 3 -11.10 -0.47 -24.99
CA ALA A 3 -12.31 0.10 -24.37
C ALA A 3 -12.01 1.21 -23.33
N GLY A 4 -10.77 1.69 -23.21
CA GLY A 4 -10.39 2.71 -22.23
C GLY A 4 -10.42 2.25 -20.77
N LEU A 5 -10.49 0.93 -20.53
CA LEU A 5 -10.72 0.37 -19.19
C LEU A 5 -9.51 0.49 -18.25
N GLY A 6 -8.29 0.59 -18.79
CA GLY A 6 -7.07 0.57 -17.97
C GLY A 6 -7.05 1.65 -16.88
N LEU A 7 -7.33 2.91 -17.25
CA LEU A 7 -7.31 4.01 -16.27
C LEU A 7 -8.49 3.92 -15.29
N CYS A 8 -9.63 3.38 -15.72
CA CYS A 8 -10.79 3.17 -14.84
C CYS A 8 -10.47 2.13 -13.75
N ILE A 9 -9.85 1.01 -14.14
CA ILE A 9 -9.39 -0.03 -13.21
C ILE A 9 -8.35 0.53 -12.25
N SER A 10 -7.33 1.22 -12.77
CA SER A 10 -6.30 1.86 -11.94
C SER A 10 -6.90 2.85 -10.94
N ARG A 11 -7.90 3.65 -11.35
CA ARG A 11 -8.60 4.57 -10.44
C ARG A 11 -9.30 3.82 -9.31
N GLY A 12 -10.04 2.76 -9.62
CA GLY A 12 -10.71 1.95 -8.59
C GLY A 12 -9.72 1.33 -7.59
N ILE A 13 -8.57 0.83 -8.07
CA ILE A 13 -7.51 0.31 -7.19
C ILE A 13 -6.98 1.42 -6.28
N VAL A 14 -6.61 2.57 -6.84
CA VAL A 14 -6.04 3.68 -6.07
C VAL A 14 -7.02 4.22 -5.03
N GLU A 15 -8.28 4.40 -5.39
CA GLU A 15 -9.34 4.84 -4.48
C GLU A 15 -9.58 3.84 -3.34
N ALA A 16 -9.56 2.53 -3.64
CA ALA A 16 -9.69 1.49 -2.62
C ALA A 16 -8.54 1.50 -1.60
N HIS A 17 -7.36 2.01 -1.97
CA HIS A 17 -6.22 2.19 -1.06
C HIS A 17 -6.19 3.58 -0.40
N GLY A 18 -7.25 4.39 -0.55
CA GLY A 18 -7.32 5.75 0.02
C GLY A 18 -6.43 6.77 -0.72
N GLY A 19 -6.02 6.45 -1.94
CA GLY A 19 -5.16 7.28 -2.77
C GLY A 19 -5.91 8.21 -3.73
N ARG A 20 -5.14 8.86 -4.59
CA ARG A 20 -5.65 9.70 -5.69
C ARG A 20 -4.85 9.43 -6.97
N VAL A 21 -5.53 9.46 -8.13
CA VAL A 21 -4.90 9.38 -9.46
C VAL A 21 -5.38 10.53 -10.35
N TRP A 22 -4.50 11.11 -11.15
CA TRP A 22 -4.82 12.15 -12.13
C TRP A 22 -3.84 12.13 -13.30
N ALA A 23 -4.12 12.93 -14.33
CA ALA A 23 -3.25 13.06 -15.48
C ALA A 23 -3.06 14.53 -15.84
N GLU A 24 -1.83 14.88 -16.18
CA GLU A 24 -1.46 16.17 -16.74
C GLU A 24 -1.03 15.94 -18.18
N SER A 25 -1.57 16.71 -19.12
CA SER A 25 -1.35 16.51 -20.54
C SER A 25 -1.18 17.86 -21.22
N ASN A 26 -0.10 18.00 -21.98
CA ASN A 26 0.12 19.15 -22.85
C ASN A 26 0.09 18.67 -24.30
N PRO A 27 -0.81 19.21 -25.16
CA PRO A 27 -0.87 18.82 -26.56
C PRO A 27 0.50 18.84 -27.23
N GLY A 28 0.85 17.75 -27.92
CA GLY A 28 2.15 17.59 -28.59
C GLY A 28 3.35 17.28 -27.69
N ARG A 29 3.19 17.21 -26.35
CA ARG A 29 4.28 16.88 -25.40
C ARG A 29 4.05 15.57 -24.63
N GLY A 30 2.91 14.91 -24.86
CA GLY A 30 2.52 13.68 -24.18
C GLY A 30 1.70 13.93 -22.91
N SER A 31 1.57 12.89 -22.09
CA SER A 31 0.77 12.90 -20.86
C SER A 31 1.54 12.24 -19.72
N THR A 32 1.45 12.83 -18.54
CA THR A 32 2.00 12.31 -17.29
C THR A 32 0.84 11.85 -16.41
N PHE A 33 0.85 10.59 -16.00
CA PHE A 33 -0.14 10.03 -15.07
C PHE A 33 0.49 9.93 -13.69
N MET A 34 -0.19 10.47 -12.68
CA MET A 34 0.32 10.61 -11.33
C MET A 34 -0.62 9.91 -10.35
N VAL A 35 -0.03 9.29 -9.33
CA VAL A 35 -0.74 8.59 -8.27
C VAL A 35 -0.14 8.93 -6.92
N THR A 36 -0.98 9.07 -5.90
CA THR A 36 -0.58 9.17 -4.50
C THR A 36 -1.28 8.11 -3.68
N LEU A 37 -0.57 7.53 -2.72
CA LEU A 37 -1.09 6.55 -1.77
C LEU A 37 -0.68 6.95 -0.35
N PRO A 38 -1.56 6.77 0.66
CA PRO A 38 -1.17 6.94 2.06
C PRO A 38 -0.06 5.96 2.45
N ILE A 39 0.94 6.44 3.20
CA ILE A 39 1.93 5.55 3.81
C ILE A 39 1.33 5.02 5.10
N VAL A 40 1.09 3.71 5.15
CA VAL A 40 0.69 3.02 6.39
C VAL A 40 1.96 2.49 7.02
N PRO A 41 2.30 2.86 8.28
CA PRO A 41 3.42 2.25 8.96
C PRO A 41 3.14 0.76 9.07
N VAL A 42 4.03 -0.06 8.49
CA VAL A 42 4.07 -1.48 8.82
C VAL A 42 4.53 -1.51 10.26
N GLU A 43 3.61 -1.77 11.18
CA GLU A 43 3.96 -2.01 12.57
C GLU A 43 4.84 -3.26 12.55
N ALA A 44 6.16 -3.03 12.62
CA ALA A 44 7.14 -4.08 12.68
C ALA A 44 6.72 -4.95 13.85
N ALA A 45 6.22 -6.16 13.55
CA ALA A 45 5.69 -7.08 14.53
C ALA A 45 6.68 -7.13 15.69
N VAL A 46 6.31 -6.50 16.81
CA VAL A 46 7.07 -6.53 18.04
C VAL A 46 6.96 -7.96 18.57
N VAL A 47 7.81 -8.83 18.04
CA VAL A 47 8.07 -10.13 18.65
C VAL A 47 8.79 -9.83 19.96
N SER A 48 8.01 -9.67 21.02
CA SER A 48 8.53 -9.46 22.35
C SER A 48 9.34 -10.69 22.75
N PRO A 49 10.65 -10.58 23.05
CA PRO A 49 11.48 -11.72 23.47
C PRO A 49 11.03 -12.38 24.78
N SER A 50 10.08 -11.78 25.50
CA SER A 50 9.63 -12.20 26.83
C SER A 50 8.79 -13.48 26.85
N GLN A 51 8.39 -14.03 25.69
CA GLN A 51 7.63 -15.29 25.63
C GLN A 51 8.51 -16.56 25.71
N ILE A 52 9.85 -16.44 25.69
CA ILE A 52 10.75 -17.58 25.93
C ILE A 52 10.93 -17.78 27.44
N SER A 53 9.82 -18.09 28.14
CA SER A 53 9.88 -18.64 29.50
C SER A 53 10.09 -20.15 29.39
N ASN A 54 11.35 -20.57 29.27
CA ASN A 54 11.70 -21.95 29.58
C ASN A 54 11.51 -22.13 31.09
N GLY A 55 10.47 -22.88 31.44
CA GLY A 55 9.94 -23.03 32.79
C GLY A 55 11.03 -23.39 33.80
N ARG A 56 10.97 -22.72 34.96
CA ARG A 56 11.64 -23.14 36.18
C ARG A 56 11.03 -24.49 36.60
N PRO A 57 11.80 -25.59 36.68
CA PRO A 57 11.38 -26.75 37.46
C PRO A 57 11.29 -26.27 38.92
N THR A 58 10.08 -26.13 39.43
CA THR A 58 9.81 -25.79 40.83
C THR A 58 9.76 -27.09 41.64
N ASP A 59 10.79 -27.28 42.47
CA ASP A 59 10.92 -28.04 43.74
C ASP A 59 10.45 -29.51 43.83
N PRO A 60 10.92 -30.30 44.83
CA PRO A 60 11.96 -30.05 45.85
C PRO A 60 13.24 -30.89 45.67
#